data_AF-A0A4Q9V4W3-F1
#
_entry.id   AF-A0A4Q9V4W3-F1
#
_cell.length_a   1.000
_cell.length_b   1.000
_cell.length_c   1.000
_cell.angle_alpha   90.00
_cell.angle_beta   90.00
_cell.angle_gamma   90.00
#
_symmetry.space_group_name_H-M   'P 1'
#
loop_
_entity.id
_entity.type
_entity.pdbx_description
1 polymer ?
#
loop_
_entity_poly.entity_id
_entity_poly.type
_entity_poly.pdbx_seq_one_letter_code
_entity_poly.pdbx_strand_id
1 'polypeptide(L)'
;MRSRIENYSLTLKIITTMAMVGYIIFLMVESAELYTESSALTGYFLFSLFGVGYILLWKQKVIAGIVFLIWYSIQWYMVFLVWEKGLMTLLLGLPIAILGLLILLNGIKKKTNKPSQPV
;
A
#
# COMPACT_ATOMS: atom_id res chain seq x y z
N MET A 1 -18.17 17.31 13.00
CA MET A 1 -16.78 17.01 12.55
C MET A 1 -16.46 15.51 12.53
N ARG A 2 -16.92 14.72 13.52
CA ARG A 2 -16.68 13.27 13.64
C ARG A 2 -17.11 12.42 12.43
N SER A 3 -18.30 12.69 11.88
CA SER A 3 -18.83 12.03 10.67
C SER A 3 -17.91 12.16 9.43
N ARG A 4 -17.28 13.33 9.22
CA ARG A 4 -16.36 13.53 8.08
C ARG A 4 -15.10 12.66 8.17
N ILE A 5 -14.59 12.44 9.38
CA ILE A 5 -13.38 11.63 9.63
C ILE A 5 -13.68 10.13 9.43
N GLU A 6 -14.86 9.69 9.83
CA GLU A 6 -15.33 8.31 9.62
C GLU A 6 -15.55 8.02 8.14
N ASN A 7 -16.22 8.92 7.41
CA ASN A 7 -16.41 8.79 5.96
C ASN A 7 -15.07 8.73 5.23
N TYR A 8 -14.12 9.64 5.55
CA TYR A 8 -12.79 9.65 4.94
C TYR A 8 -12.00 8.36 5.23
N SER A 9 -12.12 7.82 6.44
CA SER A 9 -11.52 6.53 6.79
C SER A 9 -12.08 5.37 5.98
N LEU A 10 -13.37 5.37 5.71
CA LEU A 10 -14.02 4.33 4.93
C LEU A 10 -13.62 4.44 3.46
N THR A 11 -13.60 5.65 2.91
CA THR A 11 -13.14 5.91 1.54
C THR A 11 -11.73 5.38 1.29
N LEU A 12 -10.78 5.65 2.19
CA LEU A 12 -9.41 5.13 2.05
C LEU A 12 -9.37 3.59 2.06
N LYS A 13 -10.20 2.94 2.89
CA LYS A 13 -10.29 1.47 2.91
C LYS A 13 -10.82 0.92 1.60
N ILE A 14 -11.91 1.50 1.08
CA ILE A 14 -12.51 1.08 -0.19
C ILE A 14 -11.50 1.23 -1.34
N ILE A 15 -10.83 2.38 -1.44
CA ILE A 15 -9.82 2.60 -2.47
C ILE A 15 -8.67 1.59 -2.34
N THR A 16 -8.21 1.31 -1.11
CA THR A 16 -7.15 0.30 -0.90
C THR A 16 -7.62 -1.11 -1.26
N THR A 17 -8.88 -1.46 -0.99
CA THR A 17 -9.46 -2.74 -1.41
C THR A 17 -9.51 -2.84 -2.93
N MET A 18 -9.91 -1.77 -3.63
CA MET A 18 -9.87 -1.74 -5.10
C MET A 18 -8.44 -1.93 -5.63
N ALA A 19 -7.46 -1.28 -5.01
CA ALA A 19 -6.05 -1.48 -5.33
C ALA A 19 -5.57 -2.92 -5.08
N MET A 20 -5.98 -3.56 -3.98
CA MET A 20 -5.66 -4.96 -3.69
C MET A 20 -6.21 -5.89 -4.78
N VAL A 21 -7.46 -5.69 -5.20
CA VAL A 21 -8.07 -6.46 -6.28
C VAL A 21 -7.32 -6.24 -7.60
N GLY A 22 -6.98 -4.98 -7.92
CA GLY A 22 -6.18 -4.65 -9.09
C GLY A 22 -4.81 -5.32 -9.08
N TYR A 23 -4.15 -5.38 -7.92
CA TYR A 23 -2.85 -6.04 -7.77
C TYR A 23 -2.98 -7.57 -7.94
N ILE A 24 -4.03 -8.20 -7.43
CA ILE A 24 -4.30 -9.63 -7.67
C ILE A 24 -4.44 -9.90 -9.18
N ILE A 25 -5.23 -9.09 -9.88
CA ILE A 25 -5.42 -9.21 -11.34
C ILE A 25 -4.09 -9.03 -12.07
N PHE A 26 -3.32 -7.99 -11.71
CA PHE A 26 -2.00 -7.73 -12.29
C PHE A 26 -1.06 -8.92 -12.14
N LEU A 27 -1.02 -9.52 -10.95
CA LEU A 27 -0.16 -10.65 -10.65
C LEU A 27 -0.60 -11.92 -11.39
N MET A 28 -1.91 -12.15 -11.56
CA MET A 28 -2.43 -13.24 -12.39
C MET A 28 -2.02 -13.07 -13.86
N VAL A 29 -2.13 -11.86 -14.42
CA VAL A 29 -1.75 -11.58 -15.81
C VAL A 29 -0.24 -11.74 -16.01
N GLU A 30 0.59 -11.16 -15.14
CA GLU A 30 2.05 -11.29 -15.28
C GLU A 30 2.56 -12.72 -15.04
N SER A 31 1.93 -13.48 -14.14
CA SER A 31 2.27 -14.89 -13.90
C SER A 31 2.03 -15.78 -15.13
N ALA A 32 1.19 -15.33 -16.07
CA ALA A 32 0.86 -16.08 -17.28
C ALA A 32 1.88 -15.87 -18.42
N GLU A 33 2.65 -14.77 -18.45
CA GLU A 33 3.39 -14.40 -19.66
C GLU A 33 4.85 -13.94 -19.52
N LEU A 34 5.38 -13.48 -18.37
CA LEU A 34 6.56 -12.56 -18.46
C LEU A 34 7.67 -12.63 -17.39
N TYR A 35 7.66 -13.54 -16.43
CA TYR A 35 8.73 -13.57 -15.41
C TYR A 35 9.87 -14.55 -15.72
N THR A 36 11.10 -14.04 -15.69
CA THR A 36 12.27 -14.85 -15.32
C THR A 36 12.18 -15.20 -13.83
N GLU A 37 12.70 -16.34 -13.38
CA GLU A 37 12.46 -16.83 -12.01
C GLU A 37 12.81 -15.80 -10.89
N SER A 38 13.80 -14.93 -11.11
CA SER A 38 14.19 -13.90 -10.13
C SER A 38 13.21 -12.73 -10.01
N SER A 39 12.52 -12.38 -11.10
CA SER A 39 11.56 -11.27 -11.12
C SER A 39 10.21 -11.70 -10.53
N ALA A 40 9.83 -12.97 -10.66
CA ALA A 40 8.66 -13.54 -9.99
C ALA A 40 8.78 -13.49 -8.46
N LEU A 41 9.92 -13.89 -7.91
CA LEU A 41 10.14 -13.92 -6.45
C LEU A 41 9.99 -12.52 -5.83
N THR A 42 10.57 -11.52 -6.47
CA THR A 42 10.50 -10.12 -6.01
C THR A 42 9.09 -9.54 -6.17
N GLY A 43 8.34 -9.93 -7.21
CA GLY A 43 6.92 -9.63 -7.37
C GLY A 43 6.05 -10.20 -6.24
N TYR A 44 6.20 -11.49 -5.91
CA TYR A 44 5.47 -12.14 -4.80
C TYR A 44 5.80 -11.54 -3.44
N PHE A 45 7.07 -11.15 -3.23
CA PHE A 45 7.50 -10.47 -2.03
C PHE A 45 6.81 -9.10 -1.87
N LEU A 46 6.81 -8.28 -2.93
CA LEU A 46 6.12 -6.99 -2.93
C LEU A 46 4.60 -7.16 -2.74
N PHE A 47 3.98 -8.15 -3.37
CA PHE A 47 2.56 -8.45 -3.19
C PHE A 47 2.24 -8.84 -1.73
N SER A 48 3.08 -9.68 -1.13
CA SER A 48 2.93 -10.09 0.28
C SER A 48 3.05 -8.90 1.22
N LEU A 49 4.02 -8.01 0.98
CA LEU A 49 4.20 -6.78 1.76
C LEU A 49 3.01 -5.83 1.62
N PHE A 50 2.44 -5.69 0.41
CA PHE A 50 1.21 -4.94 0.19
C PHE A 50 0.04 -5.56 0.97
N GLY A 51 -0.09 -6.89 0.96
CA GLY A 51 -1.09 -7.63 1.73
C GLY A 51 -0.97 -7.39 3.25
N VAL A 52 0.24 -7.36 3.78
CA VAL A 52 0.49 -7.00 5.19
C VAL A 52 0.02 -5.57 5.48
N GLY A 53 0.35 -4.60 4.61
CA GLY A 53 -0.13 -3.23 4.71
C GLY A 53 -1.67 -3.16 4.70
N TYR A 54 -2.31 -3.92 3.81
CA TYR A 54 -3.76 -4.03 3.71
C TYR A 54 -4.40 -4.59 4.99
N ILE A 55 -3.86 -5.68 5.56
CA ILE A 55 -4.37 -6.25 6.82
C ILE A 55 -4.21 -5.25 7.96
N LEU A 56 -3.06 -4.59 8.05
CA LEU A 56 -2.77 -3.60 9.09
C LEU A 56 -3.66 -2.36 8.96
N LEU A 57 -4.11 -1.98 7.76
CA LEU A 57 -4.99 -0.82 7.54
C LEU A 57 -6.26 -0.87 8.41
N TRP A 58 -6.77 -2.07 8.70
CA TRP A 58 -7.99 -2.25 9.47
C TRP A 58 -7.81 -1.96 10.96
N LYS A 59 -6.61 -2.20 11.51
CA LYS A 59 -6.31 -2.10 12.95
C LYS A 59 -5.38 -0.94 13.28
N GLN A 60 -4.36 -0.70 12.47
CA GLN A 60 -3.22 0.17 12.74
C GLN A 60 -2.87 1.04 11.52
N LYS A 61 -3.69 2.08 11.27
CA LYS A 61 -3.53 2.97 10.09
C LYS A 61 -2.15 3.57 9.93
N VAL A 62 -1.53 4.02 11.02
CA VAL A 62 -0.19 4.63 10.97
C VAL A 62 0.83 3.63 10.43
N ILE A 63 0.82 2.41 10.96
CA ILE A 63 1.73 1.34 10.51
C ILE A 63 1.41 0.95 9.07
N ALA A 64 0.13 0.82 8.71
CA ALA A 64 -0.26 0.51 7.33
C ALA A 64 0.25 1.55 6.32
N GLY A 65 0.12 2.84 6.63
CA GLY A 65 0.65 3.90 5.79
C GLY A 65 2.17 3.84 5.64
N ILE A 66 2.90 3.56 6.72
CA ILE A 66 4.36 3.35 6.68
C ILE A 66 4.70 2.14 5.80
N VAL A 67 3.98 1.03 5.94
CA VAL A 67 4.19 -0.18 5.14
C VAL A 67 4.00 0.09 3.64
N PHE A 68 2.96 0.84 3.25
CA PHE A 68 2.77 1.21 1.84
C PHE A 68 3.85 2.13 1.28
N LEU A 69 4.39 3.04 2.10
CA LEU A 69 5.53 3.87 1.70
C LEU A 69 6.82 3.04 1.56
N ILE A 70 7.08 2.12 2.49
CA ILE A 70 8.20 1.19 2.42
C ILE A 70 8.08 0.29 1.18
N TRP A 71 6.87 -0.20 0.91
CA TRP A 71 6.57 -1.00 -0.28
C TRP A 71 6.97 -0.26 -1.57
N TYR A 72 6.59 1.01 -1.70
CA TYR A 72 6.97 1.81 -2.88
C TYR A 72 8.48 2.07 -2.93
N SER A 73 9.13 2.34 -1.81
CA SER A 73 10.58 2.51 -1.74
C SER A 73 11.36 1.25 -2.15
N ILE A 74 10.88 0.07 -1.76
CA ILE A 74 11.47 -1.21 -2.21
C ILE A 74 11.27 -1.38 -3.71
N GLN A 75 10.13 -0.95 -4.25
CA GLN A 75 9.87 -0.98 -5.68
C GLN A 75 10.91 -0.16 -6.46
N TRP A 76 11.31 1.03 -5.97
CA TRP A 76 12.44 1.78 -6.53
C TRP A 76 13.71 0.92 -6.58
N TYR A 77 14.10 0.33 -5.44
CA TYR A 77 15.29 -0.52 -5.37
C TYR A 77 15.24 -1.69 -6.38
N MET A 78 14.10 -2.37 -6.49
CA MET A 78 13.92 -3.48 -7.44
C MET A 78 14.02 -3.05 -8.90
N VAL A 79 13.44 -1.90 -9.25
CA VAL A 79 13.47 -1.41 -10.64
C VAL A 79 14.87 -1.00 -11.09
N PHE A 80 15.68 -0.38 -10.24
CA PHE A 80 17.02 0.04 -10.64
C PHE A 80 18.06 -1.10 -10.63
N LEU A 81 17.80 -2.19 -9.90
CA LEU A 81 18.81 -3.24 -9.69
C LEU A 81 18.42 -4.61 -10.25
N VAL A 82 17.13 -4.90 -10.40
CA VAL A 82 16.64 -6.25 -10.71
C VAL A 82 15.76 -6.27 -11.96
N TRP A 83 14.89 -5.27 -12.17
CA TRP A 83 13.88 -5.32 -13.23
C TRP A 83 14.28 -4.50 -14.46
N GLU A 84 14.63 -5.17 -15.56
CA GLU A 84 15.02 -4.52 -16.83
C GLU A 84 13.94 -3.62 -17.44
N LYS A 85 12.65 -3.91 -17.20
CA LYS A 85 11.49 -3.13 -17.69
C LYS A 85 10.58 -2.67 -16.55
N GLY A 86 11.16 -2.40 -15.38
CA GLY A 86 10.42 -2.07 -14.17
C GLY A 86 9.77 -0.69 -14.12
N LEU A 87 10.15 0.26 -14.98
CA LEU A 87 9.68 1.66 -14.89
C LEU A 87 8.15 1.81 -14.89
N MET A 88 7.43 1.01 -15.67
CA MET A 88 5.97 1.04 -15.69
C MET A 88 5.38 0.66 -14.32
N THR A 89 5.99 -0.29 -13.63
CA THR A 89 5.56 -0.70 -12.29
C THR A 89 5.71 0.43 -11.27
N LEU A 90 6.75 1.28 -11.38
CA LEU A 90 6.89 2.47 -10.51
C LEU A 90 5.78 3.47 -10.74
N LEU A 91 5.42 3.73 -12.00
CA LEU A 91 4.32 4.63 -12.33
C LEU A 91 2.99 4.12 -11.76
N LEU A 92 2.74 2.81 -11.86
CA LEU A 92 1.56 2.17 -11.29
C LEU A 92 1.60 2.11 -9.75
N GLY A 93 2.79 2.09 -9.14
CA GLY A 93 2.98 2.12 -7.69
C GLY A 93 2.79 3.51 -7.06
N LEU A 94 2.96 4.60 -7.83
CA LEU A 94 2.86 5.96 -7.31
C LEU A 94 1.48 6.29 -6.69
N PRO A 95 0.32 5.93 -7.31
CA PRO A 95 -0.98 6.09 -6.67
C PRO A 95 -1.09 5.38 -5.31
N ILE A 96 -0.44 4.22 -5.16
CA ILE A 96 -0.40 3.48 -3.89
C ILE A 96 0.45 4.21 -2.86
N ALA A 97 1.58 4.80 -3.25
CA ALA A 97 2.40 5.61 -2.35
C ALA A 97 1.63 6.84 -1.83
N ILE A 98 0.91 7.52 -2.72
CA ILE A 98 0.02 8.64 -2.36
C ILE A 98 -1.07 8.15 -1.38
N LEU A 99 -1.69 7.01 -1.66
CA LEU A 99 -2.68 6.40 -0.77
C LEU A 99 -2.09 6.07 0.60
N GLY A 100 -0.88 5.51 0.65
CA GLY A 100 -0.12 5.23 1.86
C GLY A 100 0.13 6.49 2.71
N LEU A 101 0.51 7.59 2.06
CA LEU A 101 0.67 8.88 2.72
C LEU A 101 -0.65 9.39 3.30
N LEU A 102 -1.76 9.32 2.55
CA LEU A 102 -3.08 9.73 3.02
C LEU A 102 -3.56 8.90 4.21
N ILE A 103 -3.31 7.59 4.19
CA ILE A 103 -3.59 6.66 5.29
C ILE A 103 -2.79 7.03 6.54
N LEU A 104 -1.49 7.32 6.37
CA LEU A 104 -0.59 7.73 7.45
C LEU A 104 -1.09 9.02 8.11
N LEU A 105 -1.34 10.06 7.31
CA LEU A 105 -1.82 11.36 7.79
C LEU A 105 -3.16 11.23 8.52
N ASN A 106 -4.08 10.40 8.01
CA ASN A 106 -5.35 10.10 8.67
C ASN A 106 -5.13 9.37 10.02
N GLY A 107 -4.19 8.44 10.07
CA GLY A 107 -3.83 7.71 11.29
C GLY A 107 -3.30 8.64 12.39
N ILE A 108 -2.42 9.57 12.02
CA ILE A 108 -1.83 10.55 12.94
C ILE A 108 -2.92 11.50 13.46
N LYS A 109 -3.73 12.10 12.58
CA LYS A 109 -4.82 13.01 12.98
C LYS A 109 -5.83 12.35 13.93
N LYS A 110 -6.13 11.06 13.75
CA LYS A 110 -7.06 10.34 14.64
C LYS A 110 -6.48 10.08 16.03
N LYS A 111 -5.16 9.89 16.16
CA LYS A 111 -4.51 9.71 17.48
C LYS A 111 -4.55 11.01 18.30
N THR A 112 -4.29 12.16 17.68
CA THR A 112 -4.27 13.46 18.36
C THR A 112 -5.64 13.87 18.93
N ASN A 113 -6.73 13.45 18.30
CA ASN A 113 -8.09 13.80 18.73
C ASN A 113 -8.68 12.88 19.83
N LYS A 114 -7.93 11.91 20.35
CA LYS A 114 -8.37 11.12 21.51
C LYS A 114 -8.00 11.94 22.75
N PRO A 115 -8.97 12.49 23.51
CA PRO A 115 -8.64 13.21 24.74
C PRO A 115 -7.91 12.23 25.67
N SER A 116 -6.75 12.64 26.17
CA SER A 116 -6.12 12.00 27.32
C SER A 116 -7.13 11.99 28.45
N GLN A 117 -7.69 10.82 28.77
CA GLN A 117 -8.51 10.70 29.96
C GLN A 117 -7.60 11.00 31.16
N PRO A 118 -7.94 11.97 32.02
CA PRO A 118 -7.22 12.14 33.27
C PRO A 118 -7.39 10.85 34.10
N VAL A 119 -6.25 10.35 34.58
CA VAL A 119 -6.14 9.22 35.52
C VAL A 119 -6.73 9.62 36.87
#